data_AF-A0A2W6D2C5-F1
#
_entry.id   AF-A0A2W6D2C5-F1
#
_cell.length_a   1.000
_cell.length_b   1.000
_cell.length_c   1.000
_cell.angle_alpha   90.00
_cell.angle_beta   90.00
_cell.angle_gamma   90.00
#
_symmetry.space_group_name_H-M   'P 1'
#
loop_
_entity.id
_entity.type
_entity.pdbx_description
1 polymer ?
#
loop_
_entity_poly.entity_id
_entity_poly.type
_entity_poly.pdbx_seq_one_letter_code
_entity_poly.pdbx_strand_id
1 'polypeptide(L)'
;MRPAYPARSTVERLVANVNFDAGSVSMIDTNTFRVVATIPVGQHPQDIVWAPDGRFAYVVNNGSNNVSVIDATTNRVTATLPVGPGASSIAVEPTGRTAYVTNLDGGTLSVLDLTG
;
A
#
# COMPACT_ATOMS: atom_id res chain seq x y z
N MET A 1 1.50 -43.83 12.73
CA MET A 1 1.42 -43.10 11.44
C MET A 1 1.25 -41.62 11.74
N ARG A 2 2.12 -40.75 11.21
CA ARG A 2 1.95 -39.30 11.30
C ARG A 2 1.06 -38.82 10.15
N PRO A 3 0.14 -37.86 10.35
CA PRO A 3 -0.64 -37.30 9.25
C PRO A 3 0.30 -36.63 8.24
N ALA A 4 0.09 -36.87 6.95
CA ALA A 4 0.72 -36.08 5.91
C ALA A 4 0.09 -34.67 5.95
N TYR A 5 0.85 -33.66 6.32
CA TYR A 5 0.42 -32.29 6.17
C TYR A 5 0.37 -31.95 4.68
N PRO A 6 -0.68 -31.26 4.19
CA PRO A 6 -0.70 -30.77 2.82
C PRO A 6 0.50 -29.83 2.60
N ALA A 7 1.08 -29.88 1.39
CA ALA A 7 2.12 -28.95 0.98
C ALA A 7 1.64 -27.50 1.21
N ARG A 8 2.52 -26.64 1.74
CA ARG A 8 2.21 -25.21 1.90
C ARG A 8 1.81 -24.65 0.53
N SER A 9 0.70 -23.91 0.51
CA SER A 9 0.20 -23.16 -0.65
C SER A 9 1.34 -22.34 -1.30
N THR A 10 1.45 -22.40 -2.63
CA THR A 10 2.40 -21.63 -3.46
C THR A 10 1.92 -20.21 -3.76
N VAL A 11 0.90 -19.71 -3.06
CA VAL A 11 0.46 -18.32 -3.20
C VAL A 11 1.55 -17.42 -2.60
N GLU A 12 2.08 -16.50 -3.39
CA GLU A 12 2.98 -15.46 -2.89
C GLU A 12 2.26 -14.65 -1.82
N ARG A 13 2.84 -14.60 -0.62
CA ARG A 13 2.32 -13.85 0.50
C ARG A 13 3.27 -12.70 0.78
N LEU A 14 2.90 -11.52 0.32
CA LEU A 14 3.70 -10.31 0.48
C LEU A 14 3.20 -9.47 1.65
N VAL A 15 4.15 -8.93 2.41
CA VAL A 15 3.93 -7.78 3.29
C VAL A 15 4.58 -6.58 2.65
N ALA A 16 3.92 -5.43 2.69
CA ALA A 16 4.48 -4.16 2.24
C ALA A 16 4.78 -3.28 3.46
N ASN A 17 5.97 -2.70 3.50
CA ASN A 17 6.42 -1.82 4.57
C ASN A 17 6.83 -0.46 4.00
N VAL A 18 6.29 0.62 4.54
CA VAL A 18 6.72 1.98 4.19
C VAL A 18 8.06 2.32 4.85
N ASN A 19 8.95 2.96 4.08
CA ASN A 19 10.24 3.44 4.55
C ASN A 19 10.19 4.98 4.55
N PHE A 20 9.87 5.56 5.72
CA PHE A 20 9.53 6.98 5.88
C PHE A 20 10.58 7.94 5.29
N ASP A 21 11.84 7.90 5.75
CA ASP A 21 12.88 8.83 5.27
C ASP A 21 13.33 8.53 3.83
N ALA A 22 13.23 7.27 3.41
CA ALA A 22 13.70 6.84 2.09
C ALA A 22 12.70 7.11 0.96
N GLY A 23 11.44 7.48 1.26
CA GLY A 23 10.41 7.68 0.25
C GLY A 23 10.14 6.43 -0.59
N SER A 24 10.10 5.25 0.04
CA SER A 24 9.92 3.97 -0.66
C SER A 24 9.06 2.97 0.12
N VAL A 25 8.64 1.91 -0.56
CA VAL A 25 8.01 0.72 0.03
C VAL A 25 8.88 -0.50 -0.21
N SER A 26 9.11 -1.28 0.84
CA SER A 26 9.72 -2.61 0.74
C SER A 26 8.64 -3.68 0.64
N MET A 27 8.71 -4.50 -0.42
CA MET A 27 7.90 -5.69 -0.59
C MET A 27 8.65 -6.90 -0.02
N ILE A 28 8.05 -7.61 0.92
CA ILE A 28 8.68 -8.68 1.69
C ILE A 28 7.92 -9.98 1.47
N ASP A 29 8.58 -11.00 0.92
CA ASP A 29 8.03 -12.35 0.87
C ASP A 29 8.04 -12.97 2.26
N THR A 30 6.87 -13.34 2.76
CA THR A 30 6.70 -13.91 4.11
C THR A 30 7.08 -15.39 4.21
N ASN A 31 7.32 -16.07 3.09
CA ASN A 31 7.86 -17.43 3.11
C ASN A 31 9.38 -17.43 3.34
N THR A 32 10.08 -16.45 2.77
CA THR A 32 11.54 -16.35 2.81
C THR A 32 12.06 -15.24 3.72
N PHE A 33 11.19 -14.32 4.14
CA PHE A 33 11.50 -13.10 4.89
C PHE A 33 12.52 -12.19 4.19
N ARG A 34 12.51 -12.19 2.86
CA ARG A 34 13.41 -11.37 2.05
C ARG A 34 12.66 -10.23 1.38
N VAL A 35 13.33 -9.10 1.25
CA VAL A 35 12.86 -8.00 0.40
C VAL A 35 12.99 -8.45 -1.06
N VAL A 36 11.87 -8.46 -1.78
CA VAL A 36 11.80 -8.87 -3.19
C VAL A 36 11.70 -7.66 -4.13
N ALA A 37 11.25 -6.51 -3.62
CA ALA A 37 11.26 -5.24 -4.33
C ALA A 37 11.37 -4.05 -3.36
N THR A 38 11.99 -2.97 -3.83
CA THR A 38 11.95 -1.66 -3.18
C THR A 38 11.41 -0.66 -4.20
N ILE A 39 10.24 -0.09 -3.89
CA ILE A 39 9.44 0.69 -4.84
C ILE A 39 9.51 2.17 -4.41
N PRO A 40 10.07 3.07 -5.22
CA PRO A 40 10.02 4.50 -4.95
C PRO A 40 8.58 5.01 -4.93
N VAL A 41 8.23 5.84 -3.94
CA VAL A 41 6.92 6.50 -3.80
C VAL A 41 7.13 8.01 -3.54
N GLY A 42 6.17 8.69 -2.91
CA GLY A 42 6.31 10.07 -2.48
C GLY A 42 7.18 10.24 -1.24
N GLN A 43 7.29 11.48 -0.78
CA GLN A 43 8.08 11.86 0.40
C GLN A 43 7.33 11.51 1.69
N HIS A 44 8.07 10.99 2.68
CA HIS A 44 7.57 10.66 4.01
C HIS A 44 6.30 9.79 3.98
N PRO A 45 6.32 8.60 3.35
CA PRO A 45 5.18 7.68 3.39
C PRO A 45 4.89 7.25 4.82
N GLN A 46 3.63 7.36 5.25
CA GLN A 46 3.21 7.06 6.63
C GLN A 46 2.38 5.78 6.75
N ASP A 47 1.52 5.52 5.77
CA ASP A 47 0.58 4.39 5.82
C ASP A 47 0.48 3.71 4.46
N ILE A 48 0.14 2.42 4.48
CA ILE A 48 -0.08 1.59 3.31
C ILE A 48 -1.24 0.63 3.55
N VAL A 49 -2.15 0.56 2.59
CA VAL A 49 -3.29 -0.37 2.61
C VAL A 49 -3.42 -1.10 1.28
N TRP A 50 -3.78 -2.38 1.35
CA TRP A 50 -4.06 -3.19 0.18
C TRP A 50 -5.51 -3.02 -0.29
N ALA A 51 -5.71 -3.02 -1.61
CA ALA A 51 -7.04 -3.25 -2.18
C ALA A 51 -7.57 -4.62 -1.73
N PRO A 52 -8.89 -4.78 -1.54
CA PRO A 52 -9.49 -6.06 -1.13
C PRO A 52 -9.16 -7.25 -2.05
N ASP A 53 -8.93 -6.99 -3.34
CA ASP A 53 -8.54 -7.99 -4.34
C ASP A 53 -7.02 -8.26 -4.40
N GLY A 54 -6.22 -7.52 -3.62
CA GLY A 54 -4.77 -7.62 -3.55
C GLY A 54 -4.01 -7.12 -4.77
N ARG A 55 -4.68 -6.56 -5.79
CA ARG A 55 -4.02 -6.13 -7.04
C ARG A 55 -3.25 -4.81 -6.90
N PHE A 56 -3.72 -3.95 -6.02
CA PHE A 56 -3.11 -2.64 -5.77
C PHE A 56 -2.82 -2.43 -4.28
N ALA A 57 -1.76 -1.69 -3.99
CA ALA A 57 -1.52 -1.08 -2.69
C ALA A 57 -1.55 0.45 -2.81
N TYR A 58 -2.09 1.11 -1.79
CA TYR A 58 -2.23 2.55 -1.73
C TYR A 58 -1.37 3.08 -0.59
N VAL A 59 -0.43 3.97 -0.90
CA VAL A 59 0.54 4.51 0.05
C VAL A 59 0.27 5.98 0.25
N VAL A 60 -0.02 6.39 1.48
CA VAL A 60 -0.16 7.80 1.83
C VAL A 60 1.22 8.41 2.01
N ASN A 61 1.54 9.43 1.20
CA ASN A 61 2.79 10.17 1.25
C ASN A 61 2.55 11.53 1.91
N ASN A 62 2.84 11.61 3.21
CA ASN A 62 2.58 12.80 4.03
C ASN A 62 3.30 14.04 3.48
N GLY A 63 4.60 13.92 3.20
CA GLY A 63 5.43 15.03 2.73
C GLY A 63 5.11 15.48 1.30
N SER A 64 4.44 14.63 0.52
CA SER A 64 4.03 14.96 -0.86
C SER A 64 2.55 15.30 -1.00
N ASN A 65 1.74 15.19 0.06
CA ASN A 65 0.28 15.40 0.05
C ASN A 65 -0.42 14.62 -1.09
N ASN A 66 -0.02 13.36 -1.30
CA ASN A 66 -0.61 12.49 -2.30
C ASN A 66 -0.64 11.03 -1.84
N VAL A 67 -1.36 10.20 -2.60
CA VAL A 67 -1.37 8.74 -2.47
C VAL A 67 -0.71 8.13 -3.69
N SER A 68 0.30 7.28 -3.51
CA SER A 68 0.84 6.45 -4.60
C SER A 68 0.02 5.17 -4.74
N VAL A 69 -0.35 4.82 -5.97
CA VAL A 69 -1.00 3.55 -6.31
C VAL A 69 0.06 2.61 -6.86
N ILE A 70 0.32 1.51 -6.18
CA ILE A 70 1.30 0.49 -6.56
C ILE A 70 0.55 -0.71 -7.13
N ASP A 71 0.93 -1.17 -8.32
CA ASP A 71 0.50 -2.44 -8.89
C ASP A 71 1.34 -3.59 -8.31
N ALA A 72 0.68 -4.57 -7.70
CA ALA A 72 1.30 -5.68 -6.98
C ALA A 72 2.05 -6.66 -7.90
N THR A 73 1.63 -6.76 -9.16
CA THR A 73 2.20 -7.70 -10.13
C THR A 73 3.50 -7.15 -10.71
N THR A 74 3.51 -5.86 -11.01
CA THR A 74 4.64 -5.18 -11.65
C THR A 74 5.59 -4.52 -10.66
N ASN A 75 5.18 -4.37 -9.39
CA ASN A 75 5.91 -3.65 -8.35
C ASN A 75 6.28 -2.22 -8.77
N ARG A 76 5.33 -1.51 -9.37
CA ARG A 76 5.51 -0.13 -9.85
C ARG A 76 4.36 0.77 -9.43
N VAL A 77 4.67 2.03 -9.20
CA VAL A 77 3.65 3.08 -9.06
C VAL A 77 3.01 3.31 -10.42
N THR A 78 1.69 3.14 -10.50
CA THR A 78 0.90 3.32 -11.73
C THR A 78 0.13 4.63 -11.74
N ALA A 79 -0.15 5.21 -10.57
CA ALA A 79 -0.81 6.50 -10.43
C ALA A 79 -0.42 7.22 -9.13
N THR A 80 -0.67 8.52 -9.10
CA THR A 80 -0.58 9.35 -7.89
C THR A 80 -1.84 10.17 -7.76
N LEU A 81 -2.53 10.06 -6.62
CA LEU A 81 -3.80 10.72 -6.35
C LEU A 81 -3.56 11.88 -5.36
N PRO A 82 -3.92 13.13 -5.69
CA PRO A 82 -3.73 14.25 -4.77
C PRO A 82 -4.66 14.13 -3.55
N VAL A 83 -4.17 14.54 -2.38
CA VAL A 83 -4.95 14.64 -1.14
C VAL A 83 -4.64 15.94 -0.39
N GLY A 84 -5.24 16.13 0.78
CA GLY A 84 -5.02 17.33 1.59
C GLY A 84 -3.67 17.35 2.32
N PRO A 85 -3.34 18.48 2.96
CA PRO A 85 -2.10 18.66 3.70
C PRO A 85 -1.96 17.69 4.88
N GLY A 86 -0.76 17.14 5.06
CA GLY A 86 -0.43 16.31 6.22
C GLY A 86 -1.16 14.97 6.21
N ALA A 87 -1.39 14.40 5.03
CA ALA A 87 -2.05 13.10 4.91
C ALA A 87 -1.32 12.03 5.74
N SER A 88 -2.05 11.27 6.56
CA SER A 88 -1.43 10.39 7.56
C SER A 88 -1.88 8.93 7.53
N SER A 89 -3.13 8.66 7.19
CA SER A 89 -3.68 7.29 7.15
C SER A 89 -4.74 7.14 6.08
N ILE A 90 -4.90 5.91 5.59
CA ILE A 90 -5.84 5.54 4.53
C ILE A 90 -6.61 4.26 4.87
N ALA A 91 -7.90 4.26 4.52
CA ALA A 91 -8.73 3.05 4.53
C ALA A 91 -9.42 2.87 3.17
N VAL A 92 -9.51 1.62 2.69
CA VAL A 92 -10.19 1.26 1.45
C VAL A 92 -11.49 0.53 1.80
N GLU A 93 -12.59 0.91 1.16
CA GLU A 93 -13.88 0.25 1.30
C GLU A 93 -13.78 -1.23 0.83
N PRO A 94 -14.54 -2.19 1.42
CA PRO A 94 -14.54 -3.59 0.98
C PRO A 94 -14.84 -3.81 -0.51
N THR A 95 -15.51 -2.88 -1.19
CA THR A 95 -15.75 -2.95 -2.64
C THR A 95 -14.50 -2.66 -3.47
N GLY A 96 -13.47 -2.07 -2.85
CA GLY A 96 -12.25 -1.60 -3.51
C GLY A 96 -12.40 -0.34 -4.34
N ARG A 97 -13.59 0.29 -4.38
CA ARG A 97 -13.88 1.42 -5.27
C ARG A 97 -13.62 2.79 -4.66
N THR A 98 -13.60 2.88 -3.33
CA THR A 98 -13.46 4.14 -2.61
C THR A 98 -12.40 4.02 -1.54
N ALA A 99 -11.59 5.06 -1.35
CA ALA A 99 -10.71 5.21 -0.19
C ALA A 99 -10.94 6.53 0.55
N TYR A 100 -10.62 6.53 1.84
CA TYR A 100 -10.73 7.66 2.73
C TYR A 100 -9.36 7.95 3.32
N VAL A 101 -8.89 9.18 3.17
CA VAL A 101 -7.56 9.62 3.63
C VAL A 101 -7.72 10.73 4.66
N THR A 102 -7.11 10.55 5.82
CA THR A 102 -7.06 11.58 6.86
C THR A 102 -5.98 12.59 6.53
N ASN A 103 -6.34 13.87 6.44
CA ASN A 103 -5.41 14.99 6.22
C ASN A 103 -5.19 15.68 7.57
N LEU A 104 -4.18 15.25 8.33
CA LEU A 104 -3.98 15.64 9.73
C LEU A 104 -3.78 17.15 9.88
N ASP A 105 -2.87 17.72 9.09
CA ASP A 105 -2.54 19.15 9.18
C ASP A 105 -3.67 20.03 8.62
N GLY A 106 -4.42 19.50 7.64
CA GLY A 106 -5.59 20.17 7.08
C GLY A 106 -6.84 20.10 7.94
N GLY A 107 -6.93 19.16 8.88
CA GLY A 107 -8.16 18.88 9.64
C GLY A 107 -9.32 18.41 8.75
N THR A 108 -9.04 17.78 7.60
CA THR A 108 -10.04 17.34 6.62
C THR A 108 -9.89 15.85 6.27
N LEU A 109 -10.85 15.33 5.52
CA LEU A 109 -10.82 13.99 4.93
C LEU A 109 -10.86 14.12 3.40
N SER A 110 -9.99 13.41 2.70
CA SER A 110 -10.10 13.22 1.25
C SER A 110 -10.82 11.91 0.94
N VAL A 111 -11.75 11.96 -0.02
CA VAL A 111 -12.42 10.76 -0.57
C VAL A 111 -11.88 10.54 -1.97
N LEU A 112 -11.35 9.34 -2.22
CA LEU A 112 -10.71 8.97 -3.48
C LEU A 112 -11.57 7.93 -4.21
N ASP A 113 -11.76 8.12 -5.52
CA ASP A 113 -12.30 7.12 -6.44
C ASP A 113 -11.15 6.24 -6.96
N LEU A 114 -11.30 4.93 -6.82
CA LEU A 114 -10.31 3.90 -7.15
C LEU A 114 -10.72 3.04 -8.37
N THR A 115 -11.73 3.46 -9.13
CA THR A 115 -12.25 2.69 -10.26
C THR A 115 -11.52 2.93 -11.60
N GLY A 116 -10.47 3.76 -11.59
CA GLY A 116 -9.68 4.14 -12.77
C GLY A 116 -8.88 3.02 -13.43
#